data_AF-A0A9X3IVY8-F1
#
_entry.id   AF-A0A9X3IVY8-F1
#
_cell.length_a   1.000
_cell.length_b   1.000
_cell.length_c   1.000
_cell.angle_alpha   90.00
_cell.angle_beta   90.00
_cell.angle_gamma   90.00
#
_symmetry.space_group_name_H-M   'P 1'
#
loop_
_entity.id
_entity.type
_entity.pdbx_description
1 polymer ?
#
loop_
_entity_poly.entity_id
_entity_poly.type
_entity_poly.pdbx_seq_one_letter_code
_entity_poly.pdbx_strand_id
1 'polypeptide(L)'
;MPAPMVPMNGSGGMPFQDCDGINDCSDTLQHQWFDIADADPNDKLWFTFKTKVPAGTFGYTFDFVFCSGEWPTFVDTSFNDLLVAWQVDPTPANPNSNPPVQPYTGNVTFIPDPNDPTKGLPLTITALDPYYDGPGYTYAEPQLQGTGFEQHACSDWFTAKGGVQPGADITIGFFITDMGDSYYTSTALLDNFRWDCEGCVPSEVDDCGVMPPM
;
A
#
# COMPACT_ATOMS: atom_id res chain seq x y z
N MET A 1 -13.74 2.09 3.15
CA MET A 1 -13.05 2.25 1.85
C MET A 1 -14.03 2.08 0.68
N PRO A 2 -13.77 2.66 -0.49
CA PRO A 2 -14.59 2.46 -1.69
C PRO A 2 -14.42 1.03 -2.24
N ALA A 3 -15.50 0.44 -2.76
CA ALA A 3 -15.42 -0.87 -3.40
C ALA A 3 -14.43 -0.86 -4.59
N PRO A 4 -13.66 -1.94 -4.82
CA PRO A 4 -13.74 -3.25 -4.17
C PRO A 4 -12.92 -3.38 -2.87
N MET A 5 -12.34 -2.30 -2.36
CA MET A 5 -11.45 -2.33 -1.19
C MET A 5 -12.27 -2.54 0.09
N VAL A 6 -11.88 -3.53 0.91
CA VAL A 6 -12.56 -3.88 2.16
C VAL A 6 -11.52 -3.99 3.27
N PRO A 7 -11.51 -3.08 4.27
CA PRO A 7 -10.52 -3.08 5.34
C PRO A 7 -10.87 -4.10 6.44
N MET A 8 -11.28 -5.31 6.05
CA MET A 8 -11.53 -6.41 6.97
C MET A 8 -10.45 -7.46 6.75
N ASN A 9 -10.03 -8.14 7.81
CA ASN A 9 -9.08 -9.23 7.65
C ASN A 9 -9.63 -10.35 6.76
N GLY A 10 -8.73 -10.98 6.02
CA GLY A 10 -8.97 -12.20 5.26
C GLY A 10 -9.00 -13.43 6.16
N SER A 11 -9.12 -14.61 5.54
CA SER A 11 -9.23 -15.88 6.25
C SER A 11 -7.89 -16.47 6.75
N GLY A 12 -6.75 -15.89 6.34
CA GLY A 12 -5.39 -16.42 6.54
C GLY A 12 -4.79 -16.27 7.93
N GLY A 13 -5.19 -15.23 8.67
CA GLY A 13 -4.81 -15.01 10.07
C GLY A 13 -3.38 -14.52 10.32
N MET A 14 -2.51 -14.52 9.31
CA MET A 14 -1.23 -13.81 9.24
C MET A 14 -0.95 -13.48 7.77
N PRO A 15 -0.19 -12.41 7.47
CA PRO A 15 -0.25 -11.77 6.17
C PRO A 15 -0.01 -12.76 5.02
N PHE A 16 -0.90 -12.68 4.02
CA PHE A 16 -0.74 -13.34 2.72
C PHE A 16 -0.85 -14.88 2.70
N GLN A 17 -1.29 -15.51 3.79
CA GLN A 17 -1.52 -16.95 3.81
C GLN A 17 -2.96 -17.31 3.48
N ASP A 18 -3.15 -18.44 2.80
CA ASP A 18 -4.47 -19.02 2.52
C ASP A 18 -5.52 -18.03 1.98
N CYS A 19 -5.10 -17.11 1.10
CA CYS A 19 -5.97 -16.11 0.49
C CYS A 19 -7.14 -16.78 -0.25
N ASP A 20 -8.36 -16.42 0.15
CA ASP A 20 -9.61 -16.95 -0.41
C ASP A 20 -10.26 -15.99 -1.43
N GLY A 21 -9.60 -14.86 -1.71
CA GLY A 21 -10.10 -13.80 -2.58
C GLY A 21 -11.17 -12.91 -1.93
N ILE A 22 -11.38 -13.02 -0.63
CA ILE A 22 -12.36 -12.26 0.14
C ILE A 22 -11.62 -11.37 1.16
N ASN A 23 -12.07 -10.12 1.25
CA ASN A 23 -11.51 -9.09 2.14
C ASN A 23 -10.00 -8.85 1.91
N ASP A 24 -9.31 -8.25 2.89
CA ASP A 24 -7.90 -7.90 2.80
C ASP A 24 -7.03 -9.06 3.26
N CYS A 25 -6.49 -9.85 2.32
CA CYS A 25 -5.60 -10.96 2.68
C CYS A 25 -4.24 -10.51 3.26
N SER A 26 -3.88 -9.22 3.18
CA SER A 26 -2.69 -8.73 3.89
C SER A 26 -2.89 -8.65 5.39
N ASP A 27 -4.15 -8.61 5.87
CA ASP A 27 -4.52 -8.34 7.27
C ASP A 27 -3.90 -7.04 7.83
N THR A 28 -3.50 -6.09 6.96
CA THR A 28 -2.82 -4.85 7.38
C THR A 28 -3.79 -3.71 7.68
N LEU A 29 -4.99 -3.72 7.10
CA LEU A 29 -5.87 -2.55 7.15
C LEU A 29 -6.84 -2.53 8.33
N GLN A 30 -7.31 -3.67 8.84
CA GLN A 30 -8.45 -3.68 9.78
C GLN A 30 -8.15 -2.93 11.08
N HIS A 31 -7.03 -3.25 11.74
CA HIS A 31 -6.62 -2.60 12.99
C HIS A 31 -6.43 -1.09 12.78
N GLN A 32 -5.75 -0.72 11.71
CA GLN A 32 -5.51 0.69 11.39
C GLN A 32 -6.83 1.44 11.12
N TRP A 33 -7.73 0.82 10.36
CA TRP A 33 -8.98 1.43 9.94
C TRP A 33 -9.97 1.60 11.09
N PHE A 34 -10.15 0.58 11.94
CA PHE A 34 -11.19 0.57 12.96
C PHE A 34 -10.69 0.92 14.36
N ASP A 35 -9.52 0.41 14.76
CA ASP A 35 -9.07 0.52 16.15
C ASP A 35 -8.25 1.80 16.41
N ILE A 36 -7.52 2.28 15.40
CA ILE A 36 -6.72 3.52 15.50
C ILE A 36 -7.51 4.74 15.03
N ALA A 37 -8.11 4.65 13.84
CA ALA A 37 -8.69 5.81 13.16
C ALA A 37 -10.24 5.85 13.14
N ASP A 38 -10.90 5.00 13.94
CA ASP A 38 -12.36 4.94 14.18
C ASP A 38 -13.23 4.96 12.90
N ALA A 39 -12.70 4.39 11.81
CA ALA A 39 -13.33 4.36 10.49
C ALA A 39 -13.82 5.75 10.02
N ASP A 40 -13.05 6.82 10.27
CA ASP A 40 -13.38 8.20 9.91
C ASP A 40 -12.50 8.78 8.77
N PRO A 41 -12.69 8.33 7.51
CA PRO A 41 -11.94 8.82 6.37
C PRO A 41 -12.53 10.10 5.76
N ASN A 42 -11.70 11.10 5.61
CA ASN A 42 -11.98 12.39 4.99
C ASN A 42 -11.16 12.60 3.72
N ASP A 43 -11.58 13.55 2.88
CA ASP A 43 -10.91 13.92 1.62
C ASP A 43 -10.51 12.74 0.74
N LYS A 44 -11.37 11.72 0.75
CA LYS A 44 -11.19 10.46 0.04
C LYS A 44 -11.01 10.69 -1.45
N LEU A 45 -9.90 10.23 -1.99
CA LEU A 45 -9.67 10.11 -3.43
C LEU A 45 -9.33 8.65 -3.77
N TRP A 46 -9.94 8.14 -4.84
CA TRP A 46 -9.58 6.83 -5.38
C TRP A 46 -9.80 6.74 -6.87
N PHE A 47 -9.09 5.81 -7.48
CA PHE A 47 -9.40 5.30 -8.80
C PHE A 47 -9.10 3.81 -8.89
N THR A 48 -9.71 3.16 -9.86
CA THR A 48 -9.43 1.75 -10.18
C THR A 48 -9.31 1.60 -11.67
N PHE A 49 -8.55 0.61 -12.10
CA PHE A 49 -8.55 0.17 -13.49
C PHE A 49 -8.57 -1.35 -13.56
N LYS A 50 -9.24 -1.85 -14.60
CA LYS A 50 -9.26 -3.26 -14.95
C LYS A 50 -8.30 -3.48 -16.08
N THR A 51 -7.52 -4.54 -15.99
CA THR A 51 -6.54 -4.86 -17.02
C THR A 51 -6.37 -6.37 -17.14
N LYS A 52 -5.94 -6.79 -18.33
CA LYS A 52 -5.56 -8.17 -18.58
C LYS A 52 -4.05 -8.29 -18.42
N VAL A 53 -3.62 -9.20 -17.55
CA VAL A 53 -2.19 -9.46 -17.33
C VAL A 53 -1.59 -10.02 -18.64
N PRO A 54 -0.52 -9.42 -19.17
CA PRO A 54 0.16 -9.93 -20.35
C PRO A 54 0.65 -11.37 -20.18
N ALA A 55 0.82 -12.07 -21.30
CA ALA A 55 1.49 -13.36 -21.28
C ALA A 55 2.97 -13.18 -20.92
N GLY A 56 3.51 -14.06 -20.09
CA GLY A 56 4.93 -14.03 -19.68
C GLY A 56 5.27 -13.02 -18.59
N THR A 57 4.27 -12.35 -18.00
CA THR A 57 4.44 -11.45 -16.85
C THR A 57 3.70 -12.02 -15.64
N PHE A 58 4.34 -11.97 -14.48
CA PHE A 58 3.90 -12.63 -13.25
C PHE A 58 3.72 -11.65 -12.08
N GLY A 59 3.88 -10.35 -12.36
CA GLY A 59 3.69 -9.28 -11.39
C GLY A 59 3.61 -7.92 -12.08
N TYR A 60 3.52 -6.89 -11.27
CA TYR A 60 3.72 -5.50 -11.67
C TYR A 60 4.44 -4.75 -10.56
N THR A 61 5.03 -3.62 -10.93
CA THR A 61 5.62 -2.66 -10.01
C THR A 61 5.12 -1.26 -10.34
N PHE A 62 5.13 -0.38 -9.36
CA PHE A 62 4.94 1.06 -9.52
C PHE A 62 5.74 1.78 -8.44
N ASP A 63 6.12 3.01 -8.73
CA ASP A 63 6.88 3.85 -7.82
C ASP A 63 5.93 4.87 -7.19
N PHE A 64 6.14 5.21 -5.93
CA PHE A 64 5.30 6.19 -5.24
C PHE A 64 6.06 7.07 -4.26
N VAL A 65 5.50 8.25 -4.02
CA VAL A 65 5.81 9.14 -2.90
C VAL A 65 4.51 9.40 -2.15
N PHE A 66 4.56 9.40 -0.82
CA PHE A 66 3.44 9.77 0.03
C PHE A 66 3.84 10.97 0.89
N CYS A 67 3.02 12.03 0.88
CA CYS A 67 3.17 13.24 1.68
C CYS A 67 1.96 13.42 2.57
N SER A 68 2.16 13.90 3.79
CA SER A 68 1.06 14.26 4.69
C SER A 68 1.41 15.50 5.51
N GLY A 69 0.44 16.39 5.65
CA GLY A 69 0.50 17.56 6.55
C GLY A 69 0.41 17.20 8.04
N GLU A 70 0.02 15.98 8.36
CA GLU A 70 -0.11 15.49 9.75
C GLU A 70 1.27 15.23 10.39
N TRP A 71 2.28 14.90 9.57
CA TRP A 71 3.64 14.72 10.05
C TRP A 71 4.31 16.07 10.36
N PRO A 72 5.08 16.20 11.46
CA PRO A 72 5.43 15.17 12.46
C PRO A 72 4.48 15.09 13.65
N THR A 73 3.53 16.01 13.76
CA THR A 73 2.82 16.28 15.02
C THR A 73 1.90 15.13 15.44
N PHE A 74 1.36 14.40 14.47
CA PHE A 74 0.26 13.45 14.68
C PHE A 74 0.65 11.98 14.44
N VAL A 75 1.94 11.69 14.40
CA VAL A 75 2.48 10.32 14.50
C VAL A 75 1.93 9.64 15.76
N ASP A 76 1.58 8.35 15.66
CA ASP A 76 0.98 7.54 16.73
C ASP A 76 -0.39 8.04 17.24
N THR A 77 -1.11 8.84 16.44
CA THR A 77 -2.47 9.29 16.78
C THR A 77 -3.53 8.70 15.85
N SER A 78 -4.81 9.09 16.05
CA SER A 78 -5.91 8.73 15.14
C SER A 78 -5.87 9.49 13.81
N PHE A 79 -5.09 10.58 13.70
CA PHE A 79 -4.91 11.36 12.48
C PHE A 79 -3.84 10.70 11.60
N ASN A 80 -4.06 9.44 11.26
CA ASN A 80 -3.05 8.57 10.67
C ASN A 80 -3.37 8.31 9.21
N ASP A 81 -3.11 9.32 8.37
CA ASP A 81 -3.44 9.29 6.94
C ASP A 81 -2.94 8.03 6.26
N LEU A 82 -3.73 7.55 5.31
CA LEU A 82 -3.58 6.21 4.75
C LEU A 82 -3.51 6.24 3.22
N LEU A 83 -2.47 5.61 2.67
CA LEU A 83 -2.35 5.27 1.26
C LEU A 83 -2.49 3.75 1.09
N VAL A 84 -3.37 3.32 0.17
CA VAL A 84 -3.57 1.91 -0.18
C VAL A 84 -3.48 1.73 -1.68
N ALA A 85 -2.66 0.78 -2.10
CA ALA A 85 -2.81 0.09 -3.38
C ALA A 85 -3.48 -1.26 -3.13
N TRP A 86 -4.55 -1.54 -3.85
CA TRP A 86 -5.37 -2.73 -3.69
C TRP A 86 -5.40 -3.55 -4.97
N GLN A 87 -5.29 -4.86 -4.84
CA GLN A 87 -5.43 -5.80 -5.93
C GLN A 87 -6.68 -6.66 -5.74
N VAL A 88 -7.34 -6.99 -6.85
CA VAL A 88 -8.29 -8.10 -6.94
C VAL A 88 -7.87 -8.98 -8.10
N ASP A 89 -7.40 -10.18 -7.80
CA ASP A 89 -7.20 -11.27 -8.76
C ASP A 89 -8.23 -12.38 -8.48
N PRO A 90 -9.32 -12.48 -9.27
CA PRO A 90 -10.36 -13.48 -9.09
C PRO A 90 -10.00 -14.84 -9.72
N THR A 91 -8.79 -15.00 -10.26
CA THR A 91 -8.42 -16.26 -10.92
C THR A 91 -8.30 -17.41 -9.89
N PRO A 92 -8.69 -18.64 -10.26
CA PRO A 92 -8.45 -19.78 -9.39
C PRO A 92 -6.95 -19.98 -9.11
N ALA A 93 -6.64 -20.44 -7.91
CA ALA A 93 -5.28 -20.83 -7.55
C ALA A 93 -4.76 -21.90 -8.52
N ASN A 94 -3.54 -21.71 -9.02
CA ASN A 94 -2.82 -22.70 -9.79
C ASN A 94 -1.66 -23.25 -8.94
N PRO A 95 -1.78 -24.46 -8.37
CA PRO A 95 -0.72 -25.04 -7.53
C PRO A 95 0.54 -25.40 -8.34
N ASN A 96 0.48 -25.37 -9.67
CA ASN A 96 1.59 -25.66 -10.57
C ASN A 96 2.10 -24.41 -11.30
N SER A 97 1.78 -23.20 -10.82
CA SER A 97 2.33 -21.96 -11.39
C SER A 97 3.85 -21.93 -11.25
N ASN A 98 4.53 -21.51 -12.32
CA ASN A 98 5.98 -21.30 -12.33
C ASN A 98 6.30 -19.99 -13.09
N PRO A 99 6.81 -18.94 -12.41
CA PRO A 99 7.03 -18.82 -10.96
C PRO A 99 5.77 -19.06 -10.13
N PRO A 100 5.92 -19.47 -8.85
CA PRO A 100 4.80 -19.73 -7.97
C PRO A 100 4.11 -18.40 -7.70
N VAL A 101 3.00 -18.11 -8.38
CA VAL A 101 2.17 -16.95 -8.12
C VAL A 101 0.76 -17.43 -7.84
N GLN A 102 0.14 -16.87 -6.81
CA GLN A 102 -1.20 -17.20 -6.34
C GLN A 102 -2.13 -16.00 -6.54
N PRO A 103 -3.44 -16.23 -6.71
CA PRO A 103 -4.40 -15.15 -6.77
C PRO A 103 -4.44 -14.45 -5.41
N TYR A 104 -4.56 -13.12 -5.46
CA TYR A 104 -4.48 -12.28 -4.28
C TYR A 104 -5.55 -11.19 -4.35
N THR A 105 -6.25 -11.00 -3.23
CA THR A 105 -7.15 -9.87 -3.00
C THR A 105 -6.77 -9.20 -1.69
N GLY A 106 -6.49 -7.90 -1.72
CA GLY A 106 -6.04 -7.17 -0.54
C GLY A 106 -5.11 -6.00 -0.86
N ASN A 107 -4.57 -5.40 0.20
CA ASN A 107 -3.56 -4.34 0.14
C ASN A 107 -2.22 -4.90 -0.36
N VAL A 108 -1.56 -4.24 -1.32
CA VAL A 108 -0.22 -4.60 -1.80
C VAL A 108 0.87 -3.62 -1.32
N THR A 109 0.47 -2.53 -0.66
CA THR A 109 1.37 -1.51 -0.11
C THR A 109 1.48 -1.63 1.40
N PHE A 110 2.46 -2.39 1.85
CA PHE A 110 2.79 -2.59 3.26
C PHE A 110 4.31 -2.63 3.44
N ILE A 111 4.78 -2.24 4.61
CA ILE A 111 6.18 -2.32 5.03
C ILE A 111 6.32 -3.30 6.20
N PRO A 112 7.49 -3.92 6.43
CA PRO A 112 7.70 -4.76 7.60
C PRO A 112 7.50 -4.00 8.92
N ASP A 113 6.84 -4.61 9.90
CA ASP A 113 6.77 -4.06 11.26
C ASP A 113 8.16 -4.16 11.93
N PRO A 114 8.76 -3.04 12.39
CA PRO A 114 10.08 -3.06 13.02
C PRO A 114 10.12 -3.85 14.34
N ASN A 115 8.96 -4.10 14.96
CA ASN A 115 8.82 -4.83 16.22
C ASN A 115 8.39 -6.28 16.02
N ASP A 116 7.87 -6.65 14.85
CA ASP A 116 7.39 -7.99 14.53
C ASP A 116 7.64 -8.32 13.05
N PRO A 117 8.72 -9.06 12.71
CA PRO A 117 9.04 -9.39 11.32
C PRO A 117 8.00 -10.30 10.66
N THR A 118 7.01 -10.79 11.42
CA THR A 118 5.87 -11.57 10.91
C THR A 118 4.60 -10.75 10.71
N LYS A 119 4.75 -9.43 10.57
CA LYS A 119 3.65 -8.52 10.28
C LYS A 119 4.05 -7.46 9.29
N GLY A 120 3.09 -7.06 8.46
CA GLY A 120 3.13 -5.85 7.66
C GLY A 120 2.37 -4.70 8.33
N LEU A 121 2.85 -3.48 8.16
CA LEU A 121 2.13 -2.25 8.47
C LEU A 121 1.65 -1.60 7.16
N PRO A 122 0.41 -1.11 7.08
CA PRO A 122 -0.05 -0.38 5.92
C PRO A 122 0.68 0.98 5.83
N LEU A 123 0.70 1.58 4.63
CA LEU A 123 1.31 2.90 4.44
C LEU A 123 0.49 3.98 5.15
N THR A 124 0.97 4.34 6.33
CA THR A 124 0.42 5.42 7.14
C THR A 124 1.52 6.38 7.54
N ILE A 125 1.16 7.58 8.00
CA ILE A 125 2.18 8.52 8.48
C ILE A 125 2.99 7.94 9.64
N THR A 126 2.35 7.14 10.50
CA THR A 126 3.00 6.48 11.64
C THR A 126 3.96 5.40 11.18
N ALA A 127 3.52 4.54 10.24
CA ALA A 127 4.39 3.51 9.68
C ALA A 127 5.58 4.10 8.92
N LEU A 128 5.37 5.26 8.27
CA LEU A 128 6.39 5.94 7.48
C LEU A 128 7.23 6.97 8.24
N ASP A 129 6.99 7.19 9.54
CA ASP A 129 7.72 8.17 10.35
C ASP A 129 9.26 8.05 10.23
N PRO A 130 9.87 6.84 10.30
CA PRO A 130 11.31 6.68 10.12
C PRO A 130 11.83 7.04 8.72
N TYR A 131 10.95 7.09 7.72
CA TYR A 131 11.25 7.44 6.34
C TYR A 131 10.96 8.91 6.02
N TYR A 132 10.31 9.63 6.92
CA TYR A 132 10.16 11.08 6.89
C TYR A 132 11.26 11.79 7.68
N ASP A 133 11.68 11.27 8.84
CA ASP A 133 12.72 11.92 9.65
C ASP A 133 14.15 11.70 9.09
N GLY A 134 14.49 12.42 8.03
CA GLY A 134 15.79 12.32 7.36
C GLY A 134 16.06 13.44 6.36
N PRO A 135 17.31 13.55 5.85
CA PRO A 135 17.64 14.51 4.81
C PRO A 135 16.88 14.16 3.52
N GLY A 136 16.29 15.17 2.86
CA GLY A 136 15.54 14.95 1.63
C GLY A 136 14.28 15.80 1.54
N TYR A 137 13.12 15.23 1.89
CA TYR A 137 11.81 15.82 1.64
C TYR A 137 11.05 16.14 2.93
N THR A 138 11.72 16.82 3.85
CA THR A 138 11.16 17.10 5.19
C THR A 138 11.46 18.53 5.63
N TYR A 139 10.50 19.19 6.29
CA TYR A 139 10.58 20.59 6.70
C TYR A 139 10.96 21.52 5.51
N ALA A 140 11.83 22.50 5.76
CA ALA A 140 12.19 23.56 4.82
C ALA A 140 13.24 23.12 3.76
N GLU A 141 13.32 21.82 3.46
CA GLU A 141 14.19 21.33 2.40
C GLU A 141 13.80 21.92 1.04
N PRO A 142 14.77 22.29 0.17
CA PRO A 142 14.49 22.95 -1.11
C PRO A 142 13.50 22.19 -2.02
N GLN A 143 13.49 20.87 -1.94
CA GLN A 143 12.65 19.97 -2.74
C GLN A 143 11.16 20.15 -2.44
N LEU A 144 10.81 20.62 -1.25
CA LEU A 144 9.43 20.88 -0.84
C LEU A 144 8.96 22.31 -1.14
N GLN A 145 9.85 23.21 -1.58
CA GLN A 145 9.47 24.60 -1.82
C GLN A 145 8.39 24.72 -2.90
N GLY A 146 7.24 25.28 -2.54
CA GLY A 146 6.10 25.50 -3.42
C GLY A 146 5.18 24.29 -3.56
N THR A 147 5.39 23.20 -2.82
CA THR A 147 4.54 22.00 -2.87
C THR A 147 3.37 22.06 -1.89
N GLY A 148 3.41 22.96 -0.89
CA GLY A 148 2.46 23.00 0.22
C GLY A 148 2.87 22.13 1.42
N PHE A 149 3.98 21.38 1.32
CA PHE A 149 4.50 20.52 2.39
C PHE A 149 5.77 21.08 3.06
N GLU A 150 6.09 22.37 2.90
CA GLU A 150 7.33 23.02 3.36
C GLU A 150 7.58 22.97 4.87
N GLN A 151 6.60 22.57 5.68
CA GLN A 151 6.70 22.41 7.14
C GLN A 151 6.30 20.99 7.58
N HIS A 152 6.19 20.08 6.63
CA HIS A 152 5.68 18.73 6.79
C HIS A 152 6.68 17.74 6.18
N ALA A 153 6.22 16.58 5.70
CA ALA A 153 7.09 15.64 5.01
C ALA A 153 6.42 15.00 3.80
N CYS A 154 7.28 14.65 2.84
CA CYS A 154 7.04 13.63 1.85
C CYS A 154 8.06 12.51 2.05
N SER A 155 7.68 11.32 1.62
CA SER A 155 8.58 10.19 1.59
C SER A 155 9.54 10.37 0.41
N ASP A 156 10.69 9.69 0.41
CA ASP A 156 11.41 9.50 -0.85
C ASP A 156 10.66 8.44 -1.70
N TRP A 157 11.15 8.16 -2.91
CA TRP A 157 10.53 7.22 -3.84
C TRP A 157 10.64 5.78 -3.34
N PHE A 158 9.49 5.19 -3.06
CA PHE A 158 9.33 3.77 -2.82
C PHE A 158 8.96 3.04 -4.12
N THR A 159 9.25 1.74 -4.19
CA THR A 159 8.72 0.87 -5.25
C THR A 159 7.83 -0.18 -4.61
N ALA A 160 6.58 -0.28 -5.04
CA ALA A 160 5.67 -1.35 -4.65
C ALA A 160 5.62 -2.44 -5.72
N LYS A 161 5.42 -3.68 -5.30
CA LYS A 161 5.32 -4.87 -6.17
C LYS A 161 4.13 -5.74 -5.81
N GLY A 162 3.34 -6.14 -6.81
CA GLY A 162 2.23 -7.08 -6.66
C GLY A 162 2.37 -8.30 -7.58
N GLY A 163 2.12 -9.50 -7.05
CA GLY A 163 2.11 -10.75 -7.81
C GLY A 163 0.77 -11.03 -8.49
N VAL A 164 0.78 -11.43 -9.76
CA VAL A 164 -0.43 -11.73 -10.55
C VAL A 164 -0.22 -12.88 -11.53
N GLN A 165 -1.29 -13.61 -11.87
CA GLN A 165 -1.19 -14.71 -12.84
C GLN A 165 -1.22 -14.20 -14.30
N PRO A 166 -0.36 -14.71 -15.20
CA PRO A 166 -0.43 -14.38 -16.63
C PRO A 166 -1.82 -14.67 -17.23
N GLY A 167 -2.36 -13.71 -17.98
CA GLY A 167 -3.66 -13.82 -18.64
C GLY A 167 -4.88 -13.58 -17.74
N ALA A 168 -4.68 -13.34 -16.44
CA ALA A 168 -5.75 -12.98 -15.50
C ALA A 168 -6.39 -11.63 -15.86
N ASP A 169 -7.70 -11.50 -15.63
CA ASP A 169 -8.41 -10.22 -15.65
C ASP A 169 -8.46 -9.68 -14.21
N ILE A 170 -7.60 -8.71 -13.91
CA ILE A 170 -7.41 -8.18 -12.55
C ILE A 170 -7.99 -6.76 -12.42
N THR A 171 -8.22 -6.34 -11.18
CA THR A 171 -8.47 -4.93 -10.84
C THR A 171 -7.36 -4.43 -9.93
N ILE A 172 -6.79 -3.27 -10.26
CA ILE A 172 -5.84 -2.54 -9.40
C ILE A 172 -6.52 -1.23 -9.01
N GLY A 173 -6.44 -0.88 -7.73
CA GLY A 173 -7.01 0.34 -7.19
C GLY A 173 -6.03 1.09 -6.32
N PHE A 174 -6.11 2.42 -6.35
CA PHE A 174 -5.38 3.30 -5.45
C PHE A 174 -6.37 4.12 -4.66
N PHE A 175 -6.13 4.26 -3.36
CA PHE A 175 -6.97 5.02 -2.44
C PHE A 175 -6.08 5.78 -1.46
N ILE A 176 -6.41 7.05 -1.28
CA ILE A 176 -5.79 7.93 -0.31
C ILE A 176 -6.88 8.62 0.50
N THR A 177 -6.62 8.84 1.78
CA THR A 177 -7.54 9.50 2.70
C THR A 177 -6.77 10.20 3.80
N ASP A 178 -7.26 11.37 4.16
CA ASP A 178 -7.04 12.00 5.45
C ASP A 178 -7.84 11.21 6.49
N MET A 179 -7.27 10.89 7.65
CA MET A 179 -7.95 10.13 8.69
C MET A 179 -8.24 11.02 9.90
N GLY A 180 -9.44 10.89 10.47
CA GLY A 180 -9.82 11.50 11.74
C GLY A 180 -10.32 12.95 11.67
N ASP A 181 -9.86 13.77 10.71
CA ASP A 181 -10.48 15.08 10.41
C ASP A 181 -10.24 15.53 8.96
N SER A 182 -10.35 16.83 8.66
CA SER A 182 -10.22 17.39 7.29
C SER A 182 -9.36 18.67 7.25
N TYR A 183 -8.48 18.86 8.25
CA TYR A 183 -7.72 20.10 8.41
C TYR A 183 -6.45 20.12 7.56
N TYR A 184 -5.72 19.01 7.50
CA TYR A 184 -4.50 18.90 6.71
C TYR A 184 -4.78 18.20 5.39
N THR A 185 -3.72 17.93 4.63
CA THR A 185 -3.83 17.34 3.30
C THR A 185 -2.80 16.26 3.15
N SER A 186 -3.21 15.21 2.47
CA SER A 186 -2.38 14.10 2.05
C SER A 186 -2.25 14.09 0.53
N THR A 187 -1.08 13.71 0.02
CA THR A 187 -0.81 13.62 -1.42
C THR A 187 0.03 12.41 -1.74
N ALA A 188 -0.36 11.66 -2.77
CA ALA A 188 0.47 10.61 -3.33
C ALA A 188 0.85 10.93 -4.77
N LEU A 189 2.14 10.75 -5.10
CA LEU A 189 2.59 10.67 -6.48
C LEU A 189 2.72 9.20 -6.84
N LEU A 190 2.19 8.81 -8.00
CA LEU A 190 2.26 7.45 -8.53
C LEU A 190 2.91 7.52 -9.92
N ASP A 191 3.98 6.75 -10.14
CA ASP A 191 4.71 6.74 -11.40
C ASP A 191 5.21 5.34 -11.76
N ASN A 192 5.74 5.19 -12.98
CA ASN A 192 6.53 4.04 -13.43
C ASN A 192 5.83 2.67 -13.27
N PHE A 193 4.52 2.63 -13.48
CA PHE A 193 3.77 1.38 -13.52
C PHE A 193 4.27 0.50 -14.68
N ARG A 194 4.74 -0.71 -14.36
CA ARG A 194 5.31 -1.64 -15.32
C ARG A 194 4.99 -3.09 -14.95
N TRP A 195 4.79 -3.92 -15.96
CA TRP A 195 4.68 -5.36 -15.76
C TRP A 195 6.05 -5.97 -15.44
N ASP A 196 6.04 -7.02 -14.63
CA ASP A 196 7.23 -7.72 -14.17
C ASP A 196 7.20 -9.20 -14.62
N CYS A 197 8.36 -9.70 -15.05
CA CYS A 197 8.54 -11.06 -15.55
C CYS A 197 8.88 -12.06 -14.44
N GLU A 198 9.33 -11.60 -13.28
CA GLU A 198 9.66 -12.48 -12.16
C GLU A 198 8.42 -12.73 -11.28
N GLY A 199 7.59 -11.70 -11.12
CA GLY A 199 6.50 -11.76 -10.15
C GLY A 199 7.03 -11.82 -8.73
N CYS A 200 6.14 -12.08 -7.79
CA CYS A 200 6.49 -12.35 -6.40
C CYS A 200 5.34 -13.12 -5.75
N VAL A 201 5.63 -13.83 -4.67
CA VAL A 201 4.60 -14.35 -3.76
C VAL A 201 4.47 -13.32 -2.65
N PRO A 202 3.29 -12.75 -2.37
CA PRO A 202 3.14 -11.94 -1.18
C PRO A 202 3.49 -12.78 0.04
N SER A 203 4.63 -12.45 0.66
CA SER A 203 5.18 -13.14 1.82
C SER A 203 6.16 -12.20 2.51
N GLU A 204 6.45 -12.47 3.79
CA GLU A 204 7.33 -11.65 4.60
C GLU A 204 8.82 -11.92 4.36
N VAL A 205 9.15 -12.95 3.58
CA VAL A 205 10.54 -13.46 3.44
C VAL A 205 10.94 -13.72 1.97
N ASP A 206 10.08 -13.42 0.99
CA ASP A 206 10.44 -13.33 -0.43
C ASP A 206 9.47 -12.37 -1.17
N ASP A 207 10.02 -11.37 -1.86
CA ASP A 207 9.71 -9.93 -1.75
C ASP A 207 8.53 -9.43 -2.63
N CYS A 208 7.27 -9.58 -2.21
CA CYS A 208 6.23 -8.60 -2.61
C CYS A 208 6.04 -7.58 -1.49
N GLY A 209 5.60 -6.38 -1.87
CA GLY A 209 5.35 -5.30 -0.94
C GLY A 209 6.08 -4.04 -1.36
N VAL A 210 6.47 -3.25 -0.38
CA VAL A 210 7.12 -1.95 -0.58
C VAL A 210 8.62 -2.07 -0.32
N MET A 211 9.41 -1.84 -1.37
CA MET A 211 10.85 -1.69 -1.27
C MET A 211 11.17 -0.24 -0.90
N PRO A 212 11.92 0.00 0.20
CA PRO A 212 12.32 1.34 0.58
C PRO A 212 13.27 1.96 -0.46
N PRO A 213 13.41 3.30 -0.46
CA PRO A 213 14.42 4.00 -1.23
C PRO A 213 15.83 3.42 -0.94
N MET A 214 16.67 3.35 -1.98
CA MET A 214 18.06 2.87 -1.86
C MET A 214 19.01 3.91 -1.26
#